data_AF-A0A9X8ZC97-F1
#
_entry.id   AF-A0A9X8ZC97-F1
#
_cell.length_a   1.000
_cell.length_b   1.000
_cell.length_c   1.000
_cell.angle_alpha   90.00
_cell.angle_beta   90.00
_cell.angle_gamma   90.00
#
_symmetry.space_group_name_H-M   'P 1'
#
loop_
_entity.id
_entity.type
_entity.pdbx_description
1 polymer ?
#
loop_
_entity_poly.entity_id
_entity_poly.type
_entity_poly.pdbx_seq_one_letter_code
_entity_poly.pdbx_strand_id
1 'polypeptide(L)' 'MLEKEKSISILYPNLIEEWHPVKNKRIYPDFIPFGTYKKLWWKCSKGHEWESTIDSRNRGNCFVNRWKSY' A
#
# COMPACT_ATOMS: atom_id res chain seq x y z
N MET A 1 -9.60 1.65 21.93
CA MET A 1 -9.01 2.81 21.21
C MET A 1 -8.14 2.23 20.11
N LEU A 2 -8.30 2.65 18.86
CA LEU A 2 -7.48 2.15 17.76
C LEU A 2 -6.05 2.69 17.94
N GLU A 3 -5.14 1.84 18.40
CA GLU A 3 -3.75 2.18 18.66
C GLU A 3 -3.05 2.53 17.33
N LYS A 4 -2.73 3.81 17.14
CA LYS A 4 -2.01 4.35 15.97
C LYS A 4 -0.70 3.63 15.69
N GLU A 5 -0.13 2.98 16.70
CA GLU A 5 1.18 2.33 16.71
C GLU A 5 1.31 1.15 15.74
N LYS A 6 0.18 0.58 15.29
CA LYS A 6 0.15 -0.51 14.30
C LYS A 6 -0.38 -0.08 12.92
N SER A 7 -0.39 1.22 12.65
CA SER A 7 -0.84 1.75 11.36
C SER A 7 0.20 1.53 10.27
N ILE A 8 -0.27 1.38 9.03
CA ILE A 8 0.64 1.18 7.88
C ILE A 8 1.55 2.39 7.66
N SER A 9 1.10 3.61 7.97
CA SER A 9 1.91 4.82 7.86
C SER A 9 3.20 4.74 8.69
N ILE A 10 3.14 4.13 9.86
CA ILE A 10 4.28 3.99 10.78
C ILE A 10 5.15 2.80 10.41
N LEU A 11 4.52 1.66 10.11
CA LEU A 11 5.26 0.41 9.89
C LEU A 11 5.89 0.33 8.50
N TYR A 12 5.32 1.00 7.49
CA TYR A 12 5.76 0.90 6.09
C TYR A 12 5.75 2.26 5.38
N PRO A 13 6.66 3.18 5.74
CA PRO A 13 6.75 4.50 5.10
C PRO A 13 6.96 4.40 3.59
N ASN A 14 7.76 3.43 3.12
CA ASN A 14 8.01 3.20 1.69
C ASN A 14 6.72 2.85 0.91
N LEU A 15 5.74 2.22 1.56
CA LEU A 15 4.46 1.89 0.92
C LEU A 15 3.57 3.13 0.79
N ILE A 16 3.68 4.09 1.71
CA ILE A 16 2.93 5.36 1.63
C ILE A 16 3.32 6.15 0.39
N GLU A 17 4.58 6.08 -0.04
CA GLU A 17 5.04 6.72 -1.28
C GLU A 17 4.33 6.15 -2.52
N GLU A 18 3.97 4.87 -2.48
CA GLU A 18 3.21 4.20 -3.54
C GLU A 18 1.69 4.23 -3.31
N TRP A 19 1.20 4.99 -2.34
CA TRP A 19 -0.23 5.05 -2.03
C TRP A 19 -1.01 5.82 -3.10
N HIS A 20 -2.14 5.27 -3.57
CA HIS A 20 -2.97 5.97 -4.55
C HIS A 20 -3.93 6.98 -3.89
N PRO A 21 -3.75 8.31 -4.05
CA PRO A 21 -4.57 9.31 -3.35
C PRO A 21 -6.02 9.39 -3.86
N VAL A 22 -6.22 9.15 -5.15
CA VAL A 22 -7.56 9.26 -5.79
C VAL A 22 -8.41 8.00 -5.63
N LYS A 23 -7.83 6.80 -5.71
CA LYS A 23 -8.60 5.54 -5.66
C LYS A 23 -8.86 5.05 -4.25
N ASN A 24 -7.96 5.29 -3.30
CA ASN A 24 -8.18 5.00 -1.89
C ASN A 24 -8.97 6.12 -1.17
N LYS A 25 -9.82 6.87 -1.87
CA LYS A 25 -10.61 7.97 -1.30
C LYS A 25 -11.34 7.51 -0.03
N ARG A 26 -11.19 8.28 1.06
CA ARG A 26 -11.70 8.00 2.42
C ARG A 26 -11.01 6.86 3.18
N ILE A 27 -9.93 6.30 2.63
CA ILE A 27 -9.09 5.35 3.34
C ILE A 27 -7.82 6.09 3.76
N TYR A 28 -7.70 6.29 5.07
CA TYR A 28 -6.53 6.93 5.66
C TYR A 28 -5.56 5.84 6.12
N PRO A 29 -4.30 5.86 5.67
CA PRO A 29 -3.31 4.85 6.04
C PRO A 29 -3.07 4.79 7.57
N ASP A 30 -3.18 5.92 8.27
CA ASP A 30 -3.11 6.01 9.74
C ASP A 30 -4.19 5.21 10.47
N PHE A 31 -5.31 4.90 9.80
CA PHE A 31 -6.43 4.14 10.36
C PHE A 31 -6.49 2.71 9.84
N ILE A 32 -5.52 2.29 9.02
CA ILE A 32 -5.46 0.91 8.52
C ILE A 32 -4.53 0.09 9.42
N PRO A 33 -5.07 -0.93 10.12
CA PRO A 33 -4.24 -1.84 10.88
C PRO A 33 -3.39 -2.67 9.93
N PHE A 34 -2.11 -2.84 10.30
CA PHE A 34 -1.23 -3.80 9.66
C PHE A 34 -1.81 -5.22 9.72
N GLY A 35 -1.62 -5.99 8.65
CA GLY A 35 -2.14 -7.35 8.53
C GLY A 35 -3.59 -7.45 8.05
N THR A 36 -4.23 -6.33 7.69
CA THR A 36 -5.51 -6.41 6.99
C THR A 36 -5.32 -6.99 5.58
N TYR A 37 -6.21 -7.89 5.19
CA TYR A 37 -6.30 -8.43 3.83
C TYR A 37 -7.08 -7.50 2.89
N LYS A 38 -7.32 -6.24 3.30
CA LYS A 38 -7.93 -5.24 2.42
C LYS A 38 -7.02 -4.98 1.23
N LYS A 39 -7.62 -5.10 0.06
CA LYS A 39 -7.01 -4.70 -1.20
C LYS A 39 -7.08 -3.19 -1.32
N LEU A 40 -5.94 -2.59 -1.58
CA LEU A 40 -5.76 -1.14 -1.67
C LEU A 40 -5.11 -0.83 -3.01
N TRP A 41 -5.36 0.38 -3.49
CA TRP A 41 -4.78 0.86 -4.73
C TRP A 41 -3.41 1.45 -4.49
N TRP A 42 -2.47 1.02 -5.31
CA TRP A 42 -1.10 1.50 -5.28
C TRP A 42 -0.79 2.17 -6.61
N LYS A 43 0.08 3.16 -6.57
CA LYS A 43 0.55 3.90 -7.74
C LYS A 43 2.05 4.12 -7.61
N CYS A 44 2.83 3.63 -8.56
CA CYS A 44 4.27 3.95 -8.57
C CYS A 44 4.55 5.28 -9.25
N SER A 45 5.76 5.81 -9.05
CA SER A 45 6.25 7.05 -9.68
C SER A 45 6.25 6.99 -11.22
N LYS A 46 6.24 5.78 -11.82
CA LYS A 46 6.13 5.60 -13.28
C LYS A 46 4.68 5.71 -13.80
N GLY A 47 3.70 5.87 -12.91
CA GLY A 47 2.28 5.98 -13.27
C GLY A 47 1.55 4.65 -13.40
N HIS A 48 2.18 3.51 -13.07
CA HIS A 48 1.46 2.23 -13.00
C HIS A 48 0.56 2.21 -11.77
N GLU A 49 -0.66 1.75 -11.96
CA GLU A 49 -1.67 1.63 -10.90
C GLU A 49 -2.07 0.16 -10.79
N TRP A 50 -2.04 -0.39 -9.58
CA TRP A 50 -2.46 -1.78 -9.36
C TRP A 50 -3.12 -1.92 -7.98
N GLU A 51 -3.91 -2.97 -7.84
CA GLU A 51 -4.57 -3.29 -6.58
C GLU A 51 -3.83 -4.46 -5.90
N SER A 52 -3.45 -4.29 -4.63
CA SER A 52 -2.79 -5.34 -3.85
C SER A 52 -3.06 -5.17 -2.36
N THR A 53 -2.87 -6.25 -1.58
CA THR A 53 -2.93 -6.19 -0.12
C THR A 53 -1.62 -5.68 0.45
N ILE A 54 -1.69 -5.14 1.67
CA ILE A 54 -0.52 -4.65 2.41
C ILE A 54 0.46 -5.80 2.70
N ASP A 55 -0.05 -6.95 3.10
CA ASP A 55 0.77 -8.15 3.36
C ASP A 55 1.52 -8.61 2.10
N SER A 56 0.87 -8.62 0.93
CA SER A 56 1.52 -8.96 -0.35
C SER A 56 2.65 -7.96 -0.68
N ARG A 57 2.39 -6.67 -0.46
CA ARG A 57 3.36 -5.60 -0.65
C ARG A 57 4.53 -5.69 0.32
N ASN A 58 4.27 -6.00 1.59
CA ASN A 58 5.29 -6.23 2.61
C ASN A 58 6.17 -7.43 2.27
N ARG A 59 5.59 -8.51 1.75
CA ARG A 59 6.32 -9.70 1.29
C ARG A 59 7.14 -9.47 0.00
N GLY A 60 7.20 -8.24 -0.51
CA GLY A 60 8.00 -7.89 -1.68
C GLY A 60 7.34 -8.21 -3.03
N ASN A 61 6.05 -8.56 -3.07
CA ASN A 61 5.30 -8.68 -4.32
C ASN A 61 4.93 -7.29 -4.87
N CYS A 62 5.96 -6.56 -5.27
CA CYS A 62 5.82 -5.32 -5.99
C CYS A 62 5.58 -5.67 -7.46
N PHE A 63 4.34 -5.50 -7.95
CA PHE A 63 4.00 -5.74 -9.36
C PHE A 63 4.91 -4.97 -10.32
N VAL A 64 5.48 -3.82 -9.89
CA VAL A 64 6.49 -3.04 -10.62
C VAL A 64 7.72 -3.85 -11.04
N ASN A 65 8.12 -4.88 -10.28
CA ASN A 65 9.22 -5.77 -10.67
C ASN A 65 8.81 -6.81 -11.72
N ARG A 66 7.51 -7.11 -11.85
CA ARG A 66 6.97 -8.03 -12.87
C ARG A 66 6.89 -7.37 -14.25
N TRP A 67 6.79 -6.04 -14.30
CA TRP A 67 6.84 -5.25 -15.55
C TRP A 67 8.26 -4.88 -16.00
N LYS A 68 9.31 -5.33 -15.28
CA LYS A 68 10.72 -5.20 -15.72
C LYS A 68 11.17 -6.34 -16.64
N SER A 69 10.34 -7.34 -16.86
CA SER A 69 10.57 -8.33 -17.92
C SER A 69 9.97 -7.80 -19.21
N TYR A 70 10.87 -7.35 -20.09
CA TYR A 70 10.65 -7.17 -21.53
C TYR A 70 9.90 -8.35 -22.15
#